data_AF-E3LNZ2-F1
#
_entry.id   AF-E3LNZ2-F1
#
_cell.length_a   1.000
_cell.length_b   1.000
_cell.length_c   1.000
_cell.angle_alpha   90.00
_cell.angle_beta   90.00
_cell.angle_gamma   90.00
#
_symmetry.space_group_name_H-M   'P 1'
#
loop_
_entity.id
_entity.type
_entity.pdbx_description
1 polymer ?
#
loop_
_entity_poly.entity_id
_entity_poly.type
_entity_poly.pdbx_seq_one_letter_code
_entity_poly.pdbx_strand_id
1 'polypeptide(L)'
;MIFNNNENGFQYHFDPKLNQCHAFQYKGCAGTLNNYKTLKDCEDTCALDPSTIIQCPLHTRTIFDSKNNNQCSKNSKSGEGCESPDAYCTHFASISLCCNRTVVLGYQSDKSSTCPNGKARWQIDGSAVLAKSCEAVACPTGYTCQNGNFFSYCCEN
;
A
#
# COMPACT_ATOMS: atom_id res chain seq x y z
N MET A 1 20.70 -3.68 -5.37
CA MET A 1 20.95 -5.03 -4.83
C MET A 1 19.59 -5.68 -4.60
N ILE A 2 19.33 -6.85 -5.16
CA ILE A 2 18.08 -7.60 -4.95
C ILE A 2 18.34 -8.56 -3.79
N PHE A 3 17.65 -8.38 -2.67
CA PHE A 3 17.78 -9.27 -1.52
C PHE A 3 16.89 -10.51 -1.73
N ASN A 4 17.48 -11.70 -1.68
CA ASN A 4 16.75 -12.97 -1.78
C ASN A 4 15.90 -13.22 -0.51
N ASN A 5 14.68 -13.71 -0.71
CA ASN A 5 13.64 -13.89 0.32
C ASN A 5 13.98 -14.88 1.46
N ASN A 6 14.99 -15.76 1.31
CA ASN A 6 15.15 -16.93 2.18
C ASN A 6 15.94 -16.72 3.49
N GLU A 7 16.49 -15.54 3.76
CA GLU A 7 17.44 -15.35 4.88
C GLU A 7 16.96 -14.43 6.02
N ASN A 8 15.77 -13.83 5.91
CA ASN A 8 15.42 -12.66 6.74
C ASN A 8 14.36 -12.91 7.82
N GLY A 9 13.81 -14.11 7.93
CA GLY A 9 12.90 -14.47 9.03
C GLY A 9 11.57 -13.69 9.09
N PHE A 10 11.14 -13.05 7.99
CA PHE A 10 9.80 -12.46 7.86
C PHE A 10 8.94 -13.30 6.90
N GLN A 11 7.63 -13.19 7.05
CA GLN A 11 6.65 -13.74 6.12
C GLN A 11 5.59 -12.68 5.81
N TYR A 12 4.70 -12.98 4.89
CA TYR A 12 3.58 -12.15 4.51
C TYR A 12 2.28 -12.73 5.05
N HIS A 13 1.39 -11.86 5.50
CA HIS A 13 0.01 -12.23 5.81
C HIS A 13 -0.92 -11.29 5.06
N PHE A 14 -2.08 -11.79 4.67
CA PHE A 14 -3.15 -10.98 4.10
C PHE A 14 -3.91 -10.26 5.21
N ASP A 15 -4.16 -8.96 5.04
CA ASP A 15 -5.10 -8.20 5.85
C ASP A 15 -6.42 -8.01 5.06
N PRO A 16 -7.51 -8.70 5.44
CA PRO A 16 -8.78 -8.58 4.74
C PRO A 16 -9.44 -7.21 4.91
N LYS A 17 -9.06 -6.40 5.91
CA LYS A 17 -9.60 -5.04 6.07
C LYS A 17 -9.01 -4.07 5.06
N LEU A 18 -7.75 -4.28 4.71
CA LEU A 18 -7.03 -3.42 3.76
C LEU A 18 -6.91 -4.06 2.37
N ASN A 19 -7.36 -5.32 2.23
CA ASN A 19 -7.20 -6.16 1.05
C ASN A 19 -5.78 -6.05 0.50
N GLN A 20 -4.81 -6.31 1.38
CA GLN A 20 -3.40 -6.17 1.06
C GLN A 20 -2.57 -7.12 1.91
N CYS A 21 -1.45 -7.57 1.34
CA CYS A 21 -0.46 -8.39 2.02
C CYS A 21 0.57 -7.51 2.74
N HIS A 22 0.89 -7.85 3.98
CA HIS A 22 1.86 -7.15 4.82
C HIS A 22 2.95 -8.11 5.31
N ALA A 23 4.18 -7.61 5.32
CA ALA A 23 5.29 -8.30 5.94
C ALA A 23 5.19 -8.24 7.46
N PHE A 24 5.55 -9.34 8.11
CA PHE A 24 5.67 -9.43 9.55
C PHE A 24 6.83 -10.36 9.94
N GLN A 25 7.45 -10.13 11.10
CA GLN A 25 8.49 -11.00 11.60
C GLN A 25 7.90 -12.35 12.04
N TYR A 26 8.42 -13.45 11.47
CA TYR A 26 8.00 -14.80 11.81
C TYR A 26 8.95 -15.41 12.85
N LYS A 27 8.44 -15.68 14.06
CA LYS A 27 9.24 -16.16 15.20
C LYS A 27 9.44 -17.69 15.25
N GLY A 28 9.04 -18.43 14.22
CA GLY A 28 9.49 -19.81 14.01
C GLY A 28 8.63 -20.96 14.55
N CYS A 29 7.40 -20.74 15.02
CA CYS A 29 6.52 -21.84 15.44
C CYS A 29 5.01 -21.50 15.32
N ALA A 30 4.18 -22.52 15.02
CA ALA A 30 2.72 -22.46 14.92
C ALA A 30 2.13 -21.39 13.97
N GLY A 31 2.57 -21.38 12.71
CA GLY A 31 1.98 -20.51 11.68
C GLY A 31 0.51 -20.85 11.39
N THR A 32 -0.32 -19.83 11.21
CA THR A 32 -1.68 -19.97 10.66
C THR A 32 -1.64 -20.16 9.14
N LEU A 33 -2.75 -20.59 8.52
CA LEU A 33 -2.87 -20.67 7.05
C LEU A 33 -2.67 -19.32 6.33
N ASN A 34 -2.88 -18.20 7.02
CA ASN A 34 -2.60 -16.85 6.51
C ASN A 34 -1.12 -16.48 6.69
N ASN A 35 -0.24 -17.23 6.03
CA ASN A 35 1.20 -17.09 6.18
C ASN A 35 1.93 -17.53 4.89
N TYR A 36 2.60 -16.59 4.24
CA TYR A 36 3.16 -16.75 2.90
C TYR A 36 4.63 -16.34 2.86
N LYS A 37 5.44 -17.06 2.09
CA LYS A 37 6.88 -16.79 2.01
C LYS A 37 7.22 -15.57 1.15
N THR A 38 6.38 -15.27 0.16
CA THR A 38 6.58 -14.14 -0.74
C THR A 38 5.33 -13.27 -0.80
N LEU A 39 5.51 -11.99 -1.14
CA LEU A 39 4.41 -11.07 -1.38
C LEU A 39 3.49 -11.62 -2.48
N LYS A 40 4.11 -12.10 -3.56
CA LYS A 40 3.40 -12.68 -4.71
C LYS A 40 2.55 -13.88 -4.33
N ASP A 41 3.06 -14.82 -3.53
CA ASP A 41 2.26 -15.97 -3.07
C ASP A 41 1.03 -15.52 -2.28
N CYS A 42 1.18 -14.49 -1.45
CA CYS A 42 0.07 -13.92 -0.69
C CYS A 42 -0.97 -13.25 -1.61
N GLU A 43 -0.51 -12.44 -2.56
CA GLU A 43 -1.39 -11.73 -3.51
C GLU A 43 -2.13 -12.69 -4.45
N ASP A 44 -1.43 -13.66 -5.01
CA ASP A 44 -2.00 -14.68 -5.91
C ASP A 44 -3.01 -15.58 -5.15
N THR A 45 -2.70 -15.98 -3.91
CA THR A 45 -3.60 -16.85 -3.11
C THR A 45 -4.86 -16.12 -2.67
N CYS A 46 -4.73 -14.85 -2.25
CA CYS A 46 -5.86 -14.07 -1.75
C CYS A 46 -6.65 -13.37 -2.87
N ALA A 47 -6.38 -13.71 -4.14
CA ALA A 47 -7.04 -13.15 -5.32
C ALA A 47 -7.04 -11.62 -5.33
N LEU A 48 -5.92 -11.04 -4.93
CA LEU A 48 -5.67 -9.62 -5.11
C LEU A 48 -5.38 -9.39 -6.59
N ASP A 49 -6.43 -9.17 -7.39
CA ASP A 49 -6.28 -8.39 -8.60
C ASP A 49 -6.67 -6.94 -8.28
N PRO A 50 -5.70 -6.05 -8.00
CA PRO A 50 -5.96 -4.63 -7.75
C PRO A 50 -6.72 -3.96 -8.90
N SER A 51 -6.70 -4.54 -10.11
CA SER A 51 -7.43 -4.02 -11.26
C SER A 51 -8.93 -4.31 -11.22
N THR A 52 -9.37 -5.27 -10.40
CA THR A 52 -10.80 -5.61 -10.21
C THR A 52 -11.45 -4.87 -9.03
N ILE A 53 -10.64 -4.34 -8.11
CA ILE A 53 -11.13 -3.65 -6.92
C ILE A 53 -11.38 -2.18 -7.27
N ILE A 54 -12.62 -1.89 -7.66
CA ILE A 54 -13.09 -0.52 -7.90
C ILE A 54 -13.41 0.14 -6.54
N GLN A 55 -12.38 0.46 -5.75
CA GLN A 55 -12.52 1.11 -4.45
C GLN A 55 -11.35 2.05 -4.17
N CYS A 56 -11.61 3.10 -3.38
CA CYS A 56 -10.56 4.01 -2.93
C CYS A 56 -9.55 3.27 -2.04
N PRO A 57 -8.30 3.78 -1.93
CA PRO A 57 -7.28 3.16 -1.10
C PRO A 57 -7.76 2.92 0.33
N LEU A 58 -7.29 1.83 0.93
CA LEU A 58 -7.64 1.39 2.29
C LEU A 58 -9.16 1.17 2.50
N HIS A 59 -9.90 0.83 1.44
CA HIS A 59 -11.37 0.62 1.47
C HIS A 59 -12.14 1.85 1.96
N THR A 60 -11.58 3.05 1.75
CA THR A 60 -12.25 4.30 2.11
C THR A 60 -13.41 4.60 1.17
N ARG A 61 -14.37 5.41 1.65
CA ARG A 61 -15.53 5.82 0.84
C ARG A 61 -15.10 6.85 -0.21
N THR A 62 -15.81 6.85 -1.33
CA THR A 62 -15.69 7.91 -2.34
C THR A 62 -16.20 9.25 -1.80
N ILE A 63 -15.63 10.34 -2.31
CA ILE A 63 -16.13 11.69 -2.06
C ILE A 63 -17.16 12.04 -3.13
N PHE A 64 -18.32 12.51 -2.68
CA PHE A 64 -19.40 13.00 -3.53
C PHE A 64 -19.36 14.53 -3.60
N ASP A 65 -19.60 15.07 -4.79
CA ASP A 65 -19.80 16.50 -4.98
C ASP A 65 -21.23 16.94 -4.57
N SER A 66 -21.49 18.24 -4.70
CA SER A 66 -22.81 18.84 -4.41
C SER A 66 -23.97 18.30 -5.26
N LYS A 67 -23.67 17.65 -6.39
CA LYS A 67 -24.63 17.03 -7.31
C LYS A 67 -24.75 15.53 -7.09
N ASN A 68 -24.18 15.01 -6.00
CA ASN A 68 -24.12 13.59 -5.67
C ASN A 68 -23.39 12.74 -6.73
N ASN A 69 -22.40 13.32 -7.41
CA ASN A 69 -21.50 12.60 -8.30
C ASN A 69 -20.15 12.35 -7.61
N ASN A 70 -19.65 11.12 -7.72
CA ASN A 70 -18.37 10.68 -7.17
C ASN A 70 -17.38 10.23 -8.25
N GLN A 71 -17.71 10.45 -9.53
CA GLN A 71 -16.82 10.15 -10.64
C GLN A 71 -16.10 11.41 -11.11
N CYS A 72 -14.84 11.26 -11.48
CA CYS A 72 -14.05 12.37 -11.97
C CYS A 72 -14.58 12.88 -13.31
N SER A 73 -14.77 14.19 -13.42
CA SER A 73 -15.17 14.84 -14.66
C SER A 73 -13.98 14.96 -15.63
N LYS A 74 -14.17 14.55 -16.89
CA LYS A 74 -13.16 14.74 -17.96
C LYS A 74 -12.85 16.21 -18.26
N ASN A 75 -13.74 17.14 -17.85
CA ASN A 75 -13.70 18.56 -18.21
C ASN A 75 -13.40 19.50 -17.02
N SER A 76 -12.89 19.00 -15.90
CA SER A 76 -12.63 19.84 -14.73
C SER A 76 -11.46 20.79 -14.95
N LYS A 77 -11.67 22.08 -14.69
CA LYS A 77 -10.69 23.17 -14.87
C LYS A 77 -9.60 23.23 -13.78
N SER A 78 -9.69 22.40 -12.72
CA SER A 78 -8.79 22.42 -11.55
C SER A 78 -7.84 21.22 -11.44
N GLY A 79 -7.76 20.35 -12.46
CA GLY A 79 -6.70 19.34 -12.59
C GLY A 79 -6.96 17.97 -11.94
N GLU A 80 -8.03 17.78 -11.18
CA GLU A 80 -8.33 16.48 -10.56
C GLU A 80 -9.76 15.97 -10.81
N GLY A 81 -10.53 16.58 -11.72
CA GLY A 81 -11.85 16.03 -12.10
C GLY A 81 -12.95 16.07 -11.03
N CYS A 82 -12.60 16.24 -9.76
CA CYS A 82 -13.49 16.23 -8.61
C CYS A 82 -13.78 17.66 -8.16
N GLU A 83 -15.05 18.03 -8.01
CA GLU A 83 -15.48 19.37 -7.58
C GLU A 83 -15.24 19.59 -6.05
N SER A 84 -14.09 19.16 -5.53
CA SER A 84 -13.67 19.29 -4.12
C SER A 84 -12.14 19.30 -3.98
N PRO A 85 -11.54 20.20 -3.17
CA PRO A 85 -10.10 20.22 -2.91
C PRO A 85 -9.61 19.06 -2.03
N ASP A 86 -10.52 18.39 -1.31
CA ASP A 86 -10.22 17.23 -0.47
C ASP A 86 -10.32 15.91 -1.26
N ALA A 87 -10.75 15.98 -2.51
CA ALA A 87 -10.84 14.84 -3.40
C ALA A 87 -9.62 14.74 -4.32
N TYR A 88 -9.31 13.52 -4.73
CA TYR A 88 -8.27 13.18 -5.71
C TYR A 88 -8.84 12.14 -6.67
N CYS A 89 -8.64 12.34 -7.98
CA CYS A 89 -9.11 11.40 -8.97
C CYS A 89 -8.26 10.14 -9.00
N THR A 90 -8.87 9.00 -8.66
CA THR A 90 -8.25 7.69 -8.78
C THR A 90 -8.80 6.97 -10.00
N HIS A 91 -7.93 6.59 -10.93
CA HIS A 91 -8.30 5.93 -12.17
C HIS A 91 -8.22 4.41 -12.03
N PHE A 92 -9.30 3.72 -12.41
CA PHE A 92 -9.40 2.27 -12.51
C PHE A 92 -9.60 1.86 -13.98
N ALA A 93 -9.60 0.56 -14.28
CA ALA A 93 -9.69 0.05 -15.64
C ALA A 93 -10.93 0.56 -16.42
N SER A 94 -12.08 0.74 -15.75
CA SER A 94 -13.35 1.11 -16.41
C SER A 94 -14.01 2.38 -15.87
N ILE A 95 -13.51 2.94 -14.78
CA ILE A 95 -14.12 4.09 -14.09
C ILE A 95 -13.03 4.91 -13.40
N SER A 96 -13.35 6.14 -13.02
CA SER A 96 -12.48 6.94 -12.17
C SER A 96 -13.29 7.54 -11.04
N LEU A 97 -12.82 7.37 -9.81
CA LEU A 97 -13.54 7.77 -8.61
C LEU A 97 -12.82 8.92 -7.91
N CYS A 98 -13.61 9.81 -7.34
CA CYS A 98 -13.14 10.82 -6.41
C CYS A 98 -12.91 10.18 -5.04
N CYS A 99 -11.65 10.09 -4.65
CA CYS A 99 -11.21 9.50 -3.38
C CYS A 99 -10.65 10.59 -2.46
N ASN A 100 -10.59 10.32 -1.15
CA ASN A 100 -9.98 11.29 -0.23
C ASN A 100 -8.50 11.52 -0.59
N ARG A 101 -8.14 12.78 -0.84
CA ARG A 101 -6.82 13.20 -1.31
C ARG A 101 -5.72 12.79 -0.34
N THR A 102 -5.86 13.11 0.94
CA THR A 102 -4.86 12.76 1.96
C THR A 102 -4.65 11.25 2.04
N VAL A 103 -5.72 10.48 1.92
CA VAL A 103 -5.64 9.01 1.88
C VAL A 103 -4.90 8.53 0.64
N VAL A 104 -5.25 9.02 -0.54
CA VAL A 104 -4.59 8.61 -1.79
C VAL A 104 -3.11 8.95 -1.77
N LEU A 105 -2.76 10.19 -1.42
CA LEU A 105 -1.37 10.65 -1.42
C LEU A 105 -0.55 9.96 -0.33
N GLY A 106 -1.10 9.77 0.87
CA GLY A 106 -0.42 9.04 1.94
C GLY A 106 -0.20 7.57 1.58
N TYR A 107 -1.19 6.91 0.97
CA TYR A 107 -1.07 5.52 0.52
C TYR A 107 -0.02 5.36 -0.58
N GLN A 108 0.01 6.28 -1.55
CA GLN A 108 1.05 6.30 -2.59
C GLN A 108 2.44 6.58 -2.01
N SER A 109 2.55 7.51 -1.07
CA SER A 109 3.81 7.83 -0.38
C SER A 109 4.37 6.62 0.35
N ASP A 110 3.52 5.89 1.08
CA ASP A 110 3.93 4.69 1.81
C ASP A 110 4.27 3.52 0.88
N LYS A 111 3.70 3.45 -0.33
CA LYS A 111 4.02 2.42 -1.34
C LYS A 111 5.20 2.76 -2.26
N SER A 112 5.68 4.00 -2.23
CA SER A 112 6.84 4.46 -3.01
C SER A 112 8.09 3.55 -2.85
N SER A 113 8.98 3.56 -3.83
CA SER A 113 10.30 2.93 -3.73
C SER A 113 11.29 3.74 -2.87
N THR A 114 10.95 4.98 -2.54
CA THR A 114 11.87 5.97 -1.96
C THR A 114 11.31 6.53 -0.66
N CYS A 115 12.19 6.67 0.33
CA CYS A 115 11.87 7.26 1.61
C CYS A 115 11.78 8.80 1.55
N PRO A 116 11.13 9.46 2.52
CA PRO A 116 10.98 10.92 2.53
C PRO A 116 12.30 11.70 2.50
N ASN A 117 13.40 11.10 2.98
CA ASN A 117 14.75 11.64 2.95
C ASN A 117 15.46 11.45 1.59
N GLY A 118 14.78 10.89 0.58
CA GLY A 118 15.35 10.60 -0.74
C GLY A 118 16.14 9.29 -0.83
N LYS A 119 16.33 8.57 0.28
CA LYS A 119 17.04 7.28 0.30
C LYS A 119 16.13 6.13 -0.13
N ALA A 120 16.74 4.98 -0.41
CA ALA A 120 15.99 3.80 -0.84
C ALA A 120 15.11 3.27 0.30
N ARG A 121 13.86 2.93 -0.03
CA ARG A 121 13.04 2.05 0.80
C ARG A 121 13.48 0.61 0.54
N TRP A 122 13.54 -0.20 1.59
CA TRP A 122 13.85 -1.61 1.44
C TRP A 122 12.80 -2.29 0.57
N GLN A 123 13.27 -2.99 -0.46
CA GLN A 123 12.44 -3.58 -1.49
C GLN A 123 12.83 -5.04 -1.74
N ILE A 124 11.83 -5.83 -2.10
CA ILE A 124 11.95 -7.22 -2.53
C ILE A 124 11.20 -7.32 -3.85
N ASP A 125 11.88 -7.84 -4.88
CA ASP A 125 11.32 -7.95 -6.23
C ASP A 125 10.74 -6.62 -6.77
N GLY A 126 11.38 -5.49 -6.40
CA GLY A 126 10.96 -4.15 -6.81
C GLY A 126 9.77 -3.56 -6.04
N SER A 127 9.24 -4.29 -5.06
CA SER A 127 8.13 -3.84 -4.22
C SER A 127 8.63 -3.47 -2.83
N ALA A 128 8.18 -2.30 -2.32
CA ALA A 128 8.49 -1.87 -0.97
C ALA A 128 7.92 -2.85 0.05
N VAL A 129 8.74 -3.22 1.05
CA VAL A 129 8.28 -4.08 2.14
C VAL A 129 7.48 -3.24 3.13
N LEU A 130 6.18 -3.53 3.25
CA LEU A 130 5.26 -2.80 4.11
C LEU A 130 4.78 -3.65 5.27
N ALA A 131 4.77 -3.05 6.46
CA ALA A 131 4.28 -3.65 7.68
C ALA A 131 3.19 -2.78 8.32
N LYS A 132 2.45 -3.35 9.26
CA LYS A 132 1.42 -2.62 10.02
C LYS A 132 2.00 -1.62 11.01
N SER A 133 3.17 -1.92 11.55
CA SER A 133 3.86 -1.07 12.52
C SER A 133 5.35 -1.45 12.57
N CYS A 134 6.20 -0.59 13.14
CA CYS A 134 7.62 -0.91 13.31
C CYS A 134 7.89 -2.02 14.34
N GLU A 135 6.93 -2.34 15.20
CA GLU A 135 7.02 -3.49 16.10
C GLU A 135 6.73 -4.82 15.39
N ALA A 136 6.09 -4.76 14.22
CA ALA A 136 5.72 -5.93 13.43
C ALA A 136 6.81 -6.36 12.44
N VAL A 137 7.83 -5.53 12.18
CA VAL A 137 8.86 -5.79 11.15
C VAL A 137 10.27 -5.58 11.69
N ALA A 138 11.19 -6.43 11.26
CA ALA A 138 12.62 -6.26 11.48
C ALA A 138 13.27 -5.79 10.18
N CYS A 139 13.97 -4.65 10.24
CA CYS A 139 14.70 -4.12 9.09
C CYS A 139 16.05 -4.84 8.90
N PRO A 140 16.53 -5.01 7.65
CA PRO A 140 17.86 -5.53 7.40
C PRO A 140 18.95 -4.55 7.85
N THR A 141 20.17 -5.05 7.98
CA THR A 141 21.35 -4.23 8.32
C THR A 141 21.47 -3.03 7.38
N GLY A 142 21.70 -1.84 7.95
CA GLY A 142 21.80 -0.59 7.19
C GLY A 142 20.45 0.10 6.94
N TYR A 143 19.35 -0.46 7.43
CA TYR A 143 18.03 0.14 7.36
C TYR A 143 17.43 0.36 8.74
N THR A 144 16.65 1.42 8.88
CA THR A 144 15.88 1.74 10.09
C THR A 144 14.39 1.82 9.76
N CYS A 145 13.56 1.25 10.64
CA CYS A 145 12.11 1.31 10.45
C CYS A 145 11.58 2.73 10.68
N GLN A 146 10.61 3.13 9.87
CA GLN A 146 9.87 4.37 9.99
C GLN A 146 8.36 4.09 9.88
N ASN A 147 7.57 4.75 10.72
CA ASN A 147 6.12 4.78 10.58
C ASN A 147 5.76 5.84 9.52
N GLY A 148 5.07 5.42 8.47
CA GLY A 148 4.53 6.28 7.42
C GLY A 148 3.14 6.79 7.77
N ASN A 149 2.36 7.09 6.72
CA ASN A 149 0.99 7.60 6.85
C ASN A 149 0.01 6.52 7.34
N PHE A 150 0.18 5.29 6.85
CA PHE A 150 -0.68 4.14 7.04
C PHE A 150 0.12 2.85 7.29
N PHE A 151 1.34 2.77 6.76
CA PHE A 151 2.21 1.60 6.87
C PHE A 151 3.58 1.97 7.40
N SER A 152 4.24 0.99 7.99
CA SER A 152 5.65 1.10 8.37
C SER A 152 6.54 0.43 7.33
N TYR A 153 7.73 0.99 7.16
CA TYR A 153 8.68 0.54 6.16
C TYR A 153 10.11 0.80 6.62
N CYS A 154 11.05 0.07 6.03
CA CYS A 154 12.47 0.22 6.33
C CYS A 154 13.12 1.19 5.34
N CYS A 155 13.81 2.21 5.87
CA CYS A 155 14.56 3.19 5.09
C CYS A 155 16.06 3.02 5.30
N GLU A 156 16.82 3.13 4.22
CA GLU A 156 18.28 3.12 4.28
C GLU A 156 18.79 4.26 5.18
N ASN A 157 19.76 3.94 6.04
CA ASN A 157 20.34 4.84 7.04
C ASN A 157 21.11 5.99 6.40
#